data_AF-A0A1Q6SI64-F1
#
_entry.id   AF-A0A1Q6SI64-F1
#
_cell.length_a   1.000
_cell.length_b   1.000
_cell.length_c   1.000
_cell.angle_alpha   90.00
_cell.angle_beta   90.00
_cell.angle_gamma   90.00
#
_symmetry.space_group_name_H-M   'P 1'
#
loop_
_entity.id
_entity.type
_entity.pdbx_description
1 polymer ?
#
loop_
_entity_poly.entity_id
_entity_poly.type
_entity_poly.pdbx_seq_one_letter_code
_entity_poly.pdbx_strand_id
1 'polypeptide(L)'
;MRYYLDGRVAMVVITNDDKKRLNLREEDLGIISPITREISGVIVGITMRQSRVDPTKFKISVRSEPGFPANELCAAFGGGGHPCAAGAEIPAANAKVAAALILKHIVPSGDGLAVTD
;
A
#
# COMPACT_ATOMS: atom_id res chain seq x y z
N MET A 1 -10.86 1.44 -4.99
CA MET A 1 -9.62 2.22 -4.74
C MET A 1 -9.97 3.42 -3.88
N ARG A 2 -9.04 3.92 -3.06
CA ARG A 2 -9.21 5.12 -2.22
C ARG A 2 -8.02 6.05 -2.45
N TYR A 3 -8.25 7.35 -2.33
CA TYR A 3 -7.24 8.39 -2.49
C TYR A 3 -7.03 9.14 -1.18
N TYR A 4 -5.79 9.53 -0.90
CA TYR A 4 -5.39 10.29 0.29
C TYR A 4 -4.36 11.38 -0.09
N LEU A 5 -4.13 12.32 0.82
CA LEU A 5 -3.16 13.43 0.66
C LEU A 5 -3.35 14.18 -0.67
N ASP A 6 -4.58 14.67 -0.88
CA ASP A 6 -5.00 15.42 -2.08
C ASP A 6 -4.82 14.65 -3.39
N GLY A 7 -5.05 13.32 -3.34
CA GLY A 7 -4.96 12.45 -4.51
C GLY A 7 -3.56 11.88 -4.78
N ARG A 8 -2.54 12.33 -4.04
CA ARG A 8 -1.14 11.90 -4.26
C ARG A 8 -0.84 10.48 -3.77
N VAL A 9 -1.69 9.91 -2.93
CA VAL A 9 -1.61 8.50 -2.50
C VAL A 9 -2.85 7.75 -2.95
N ALA A 10 -2.68 6.70 -3.77
CA ALA A 10 -3.74 5.78 -4.16
C ALA A 10 -3.57 4.44 -3.46
N MET A 11 -4.63 3.94 -2.83
CA MET A 11 -4.64 2.66 -2.13
C MET A 11 -5.76 1.74 -2.63
N VAL A 12 -5.40 0.53 -3.02
CA VAL A 12 -6.33 -0.57 -3.24
C VAL A 12 -6.31 -1.46 -2.01
N VAL A 13 -7.49 -1.82 -1.52
CA VAL A 13 -7.66 -2.66 -0.34
C VAL A 13 -8.47 -3.88 -0.74
N ILE A 14 -7.95 -5.06 -0.41
CA ILE A 14 -8.56 -6.35 -0.77
C ILE A 14 -8.61 -7.20 0.49
N THR A 15 -9.81 -7.30 1.07
CA THR A 15 -10.06 -8.14 2.26
C THR A 15 -10.32 -9.59 1.88
N ASN A 16 -10.26 -10.51 2.84
CA ASN A 16 -10.66 -11.90 2.57
C ASN A 16 -12.14 -12.01 2.19
N ASP A 17 -13.00 -11.13 2.70
CA ASP A 17 -14.41 -11.04 2.32
C ASP A 17 -14.56 -10.60 0.85
N ASP A 18 -13.76 -9.61 0.39
CA ASP A 18 -13.73 -9.23 -1.01
C ASP A 18 -13.29 -10.39 -1.90
N LYS A 19 -12.22 -11.10 -1.51
CA LYS A 19 -11.74 -12.27 -2.24
C LYS A 19 -12.80 -13.35 -2.34
N LYS A 20 -13.55 -13.61 -1.26
CA LYS A 20 -14.63 -14.60 -1.24
C LYS A 20 -15.81 -14.16 -2.11
N ARG A 21 -16.27 -12.92 -1.95
CA ARG A 21 -17.41 -12.34 -2.68
C ARG A 21 -17.18 -12.29 -4.18
N LEU A 22 -15.95 -12.01 -4.60
CA LEU A 22 -15.56 -11.86 -6.00
C LEU A 22 -14.88 -13.10 -6.58
N ASN A 23 -14.77 -14.18 -5.80
CA ASN A 23 -14.06 -15.42 -6.17
C ASN A 23 -12.63 -15.18 -6.70
N LEU A 24 -11.89 -14.27 -6.07
CA LEU A 24 -10.53 -13.91 -6.48
C LEU A 24 -9.53 -14.95 -5.99
N ARG A 25 -8.60 -15.33 -6.87
CA ARG A 25 -7.41 -16.14 -6.57
C ARG A 25 -6.22 -15.21 -6.36
N GLU A 26 -5.15 -15.71 -5.74
CA GLU A 26 -3.98 -14.87 -5.45
C GLU A 26 -3.27 -14.37 -6.73
N GLU A 27 -3.34 -15.14 -7.82
CA GLU A 27 -2.84 -14.74 -9.15
C GLU A 27 -3.56 -13.49 -9.71
N ASP A 28 -4.86 -13.38 -9.48
CA ASP A 28 -5.67 -12.24 -9.94
C ASP A 28 -5.26 -10.94 -9.21
N LEU A 29 -4.68 -11.05 -8.01
CA LEU A 29 -4.26 -9.92 -7.18
C LEU A 29 -2.90 -9.34 -7.57
N GLY A 30 -2.05 -10.13 -8.25
CA GLY A 30 -0.72 -9.68 -8.70
C GLY A 30 -0.80 -8.57 -9.74
N ILE A 31 -1.88 -8.57 -10.55
CA ILE A 31 -2.12 -7.64 -11.66
C ILE A 31 -2.43 -6.22 -11.15
N ILE A 32 -2.86 -6.06 -9.90
CA ILE A 32 -3.39 -4.80 -9.37
C ILE A 32 -2.26 -3.84 -8.92
N SER A 33 -1.09 -4.38 -8.55
CA SER A 33 0.00 -3.59 -7.97
C SER A 33 0.63 -2.54 -8.91
N PRO A 34 0.78 -2.78 -10.23
CA PRO A 34 1.30 -1.77 -11.15
C PRO A 34 0.31 -0.63 -11.45
N ILE A 35 -1.00 -0.93 -11.46
CA ILE A 35 -2.06 -0.03 -11.95
C ILE A 35 -2.11 1.29 -11.17
N THR A 36 -1.77 1.28 -9.88
CA THR A 36 -1.80 2.48 -9.05
C THR A 36 -0.80 3.56 -9.48
N ARG A 37 0.26 3.22 -10.23
CA ARG A 37 1.24 4.20 -10.73
C ARG A 37 0.82 4.86 -12.05
N GLU A 38 -0.09 4.25 -12.80
CA GLU A 38 -0.53 4.79 -14.09
C GLU A 38 -1.55 5.93 -13.91
N ILE A 39 -1.95 6.22 -12.68
CA ILE A 39 -2.93 7.25 -12.35
C ILE A 39 -2.22 8.60 -12.26
N SER A 40 -2.60 9.52 -13.16
CA SER A 40 -2.06 10.88 -13.19
C SER A 40 -2.20 11.58 -11.84
N GLY A 41 -1.11 12.16 -11.35
CA GLY A 41 -1.03 12.87 -10.06
C GLY A 41 -0.77 11.98 -8.84
N VAL A 42 -0.80 10.65 -8.99
CA VAL A 42 -0.42 9.73 -7.90
C VAL A 42 1.10 9.62 -7.80
N ILE A 43 1.63 9.90 -6.61
CA ILE A 43 3.06 9.73 -6.29
C ILE A 43 3.29 8.35 -5.66
N VAL A 44 2.35 7.86 -4.84
CA VAL A 44 2.47 6.57 -4.14
C VAL A 44 1.24 5.72 -4.36
N GLY A 45 1.44 4.56 -4.97
CA GLY A 45 0.47 3.51 -5.17
C GLY A 45 0.67 2.36 -4.18
N ILE A 46 -0.39 1.97 -3.47
CA ILE A 46 -0.34 0.93 -2.42
C ILE A 46 -1.41 -0.11 -2.71
N THR A 47 -1.00 -1.36 -2.86
CA THR A 47 -1.92 -2.50 -2.86
C THR A 47 -1.83 -3.21 -1.52
N MET A 48 -2.93 -3.23 -0.78
CA MET A 48 -3.04 -3.87 0.53
C MET A 48 -3.98 -5.08 0.45
N ARG A 49 -3.45 -6.24 0.84
CA ARG A 49 -4.16 -7.53 0.77
C ARG A 49 -4.17 -8.17 2.14
N GLN A 50 -5.35 -8.51 2.64
CA GLN A 50 -5.45 -9.29 3.87
C GLN A 50 -4.87 -10.68 3.66
N SER A 51 -4.10 -11.18 4.62
CA SER A 51 -3.54 -12.53 4.57
C SER A 51 -4.65 -13.57 4.75
N ARG A 52 -4.61 -14.63 3.94
CA ARG A 52 -5.54 -15.77 4.09
C ARG A 52 -5.16 -16.67 5.26
N VAL A 53 -3.87 -16.70 5.60
CA VAL A 53 -3.33 -17.54 6.67
C VAL A 53 -3.55 -16.89 8.03
N ASP A 54 -3.38 -15.57 8.10
CA ASP A 54 -3.55 -14.79 9.33
C ASP A 54 -4.38 -13.53 9.04
N PRO A 55 -5.69 -13.53 9.33
CA PRO A 55 -6.56 -12.39 9.06
C PRO A 55 -6.18 -11.10 9.81
N THR A 56 -5.32 -11.19 10.83
CA THR A 56 -4.81 -10.02 11.55
C THR A 56 -3.63 -9.33 10.85
N LYS A 57 -3.26 -9.81 9.66
CA LYS A 57 -2.12 -9.29 8.90
C LYS A 57 -2.51 -8.85 7.50
N PHE A 58 -1.88 -7.77 7.06
CA PHE A 58 -2.08 -7.16 5.74
C PHE A 58 -0.76 -7.06 5.01
N LYS A 59 -0.66 -7.74 3.86
CA LYS A 59 0.49 -7.62 2.97
C LYS A 59 0.33 -6.37 2.12
N ILE A 60 1.33 -5.51 2.13
CA ILE A 60 1.36 -4.31 1.31
C ILE A 60 2.40 -4.45 0.20
N SER A 61 2.07 -3.90 -0.96
CA SER A 61 2.95 -3.75 -2.10
C SER A 61 2.92 -2.28 -2.51
N VAL A 62 4.06 -1.61 -2.35
CA VAL A 62 4.21 -0.17 -2.58
C VAL A 62 4.94 0.05 -3.89
N ARG A 63 4.44 1.02 -4.65
CA ARG A 63 5.00 1.49 -5.90
C ARG A 63 4.97 3.01 -5.87
N SER A 64 6.05 3.67 -6.22
CA SER A 64 6.12 5.13 -6.17
C SER A 64 6.82 5.73 -7.38
N GLU A 65 6.59 7.02 -7.58
CA GLU A 65 7.41 7.84 -8.46
C GLU A 65 8.80 8.08 -7.86
N PRO A 66 9.82 8.35 -8.70
CA PRO A 66 11.14 8.78 -8.22
C PRO A 66 11.01 9.96 -7.26
N GLY A 67 11.67 9.88 -6.10
CA GLY A 67 11.63 10.91 -5.05
C GLY A 67 10.86 10.51 -3.79
N PHE A 68 9.99 9.49 -3.84
CA PHE A 68 9.40 8.89 -2.64
C PHE A 68 10.05 7.52 -2.32
N PRO A 69 10.68 7.34 -1.14
CA PRO A 69 11.40 6.11 -0.79
C PRO A 69 10.44 5.01 -0.27
N ALA A 70 9.89 4.22 -1.19
CA ALA A 70 8.99 3.10 -0.89
C ALA A 70 9.64 2.02 -0.02
N ASN A 71 10.95 1.78 -0.18
CA ASN A 71 11.72 0.86 0.65
C ASN A 71 11.76 1.31 2.11
N GLU A 72 11.94 2.61 2.38
CA GLU A 72 11.97 3.16 3.73
C GLU A 72 10.58 3.07 4.38
N LEU A 73 9.52 3.43 3.64
CA LEU A 73 8.14 3.22 4.13
C LEU A 73 7.90 1.76 4.52
N CYS A 74 8.34 0.81 3.70
CA CYS A 74 8.17 -0.61 4.01
C CYS A 74 9.06 -1.08 5.15
N ALA A 75 10.27 -0.51 5.30
CA ALA A 75 11.20 -0.84 6.37
C ALA A 75 10.65 -0.48 7.76
N ALA A 76 9.85 0.60 7.87
CA ALA A 76 9.13 0.97 9.10
C ALA A 76 8.19 -0.15 9.61
N PHE A 77 7.79 -1.07 8.72
CA PHE A 77 6.97 -2.24 9.06
C PHE A 77 7.75 -3.56 9.01
N GLY A 78 9.09 -3.52 9.06
CA GLY A 78 9.95 -4.70 8.98
C GLY A 78 10.02 -5.34 7.59
N GLY A 79 9.57 -4.63 6.55
CA GLY A 79 9.68 -5.04 5.15
C GLY A 79 10.92 -4.48 4.46
N GLY A 80 10.84 -4.35 3.14
CA GLY A 80 11.93 -3.81 2.32
C GLY A 80 11.71 -3.95 0.82
N GLY A 81 12.74 -3.65 0.04
CA GLY A 81 12.72 -3.73 -1.43
C GLY A 81 13.57 -2.64 -2.08
N HIS A 82 13.17 -2.22 -3.27
CA HIS A 82 13.81 -1.16 -4.04
C HIS A 82 13.21 0.22 -3.72
N PRO A 83 13.96 1.32 -3.99
CA PRO A 83 13.50 2.69 -3.69
C PRO A 83 12.10 3.04 -4.17
N CYS A 84 11.68 2.55 -5.35
CA CYS A 84 10.34 2.81 -5.90
C CYS A 84 9.41 1.58 -5.92
N ALA A 85 9.85 0.45 -5.35
CA ALA A 85 9.11 -0.81 -5.37
C ALA A 85 9.47 -1.70 -4.18
N ALA A 86 8.59 -1.75 -3.18
CA ALA A 86 8.85 -2.46 -1.93
C ALA A 86 7.59 -3.13 -1.38
N GLY A 87 7.74 -3.94 -0.33
CA GLY A 87 6.62 -4.58 0.36
C GLY A 87 6.89 -4.85 1.83
N ALA A 88 5.82 -5.00 2.59
CA ALA A 88 5.85 -5.32 4.01
C ALA A 88 4.58 -6.07 4.43
N GLU A 89 4.56 -6.58 5.67
CA GLU A 89 3.38 -7.17 6.29
C GLU A 89 3.03 -6.41 7.57
N ILE A 90 1.80 -5.91 7.66
CA ILE A 90 1.35 -5.02 8.73
C ILE A 90 0.36 -5.77 9.62
N PRO A 91 0.67 -5.97 10.91
CA PRO A 91 -0.30 -6.44 11.90
C PRO A 91 -1.34 -5.35 12.18
N ALA A 92 -2.63 -5.66 11.99
CA ALA A 92 -3.72 -4.75 12.28
C ALA A 92 -5.04 -5.49 12.50
N ALA A 93 -5.89 -4.97 13.38
CA ALA A 93 -7.21 -5.55 13.65
C ALA A 93 -8.15 -5.55 12.43
N ASN A 94 -7.98 -4.60 11.51
CA ASN A 94 -8.74 -4.50 10.27
C ASN A 94 -8.05 -3.59 9.26
N ALA A 95 -8.58 -3.57 8.03
CA ALA A 95 -8.01 -2.80 6.93
C ALA A 95 -7.99 -1.27 7.18
N LYS A 96 -8.94 -0.72 7.96
CA LYS A 96 -8.95 0.72 8.28
C LYS A 96 -7.78 1.07 9.19
N VAL A 97 -7.50 0.24 10.18
CA VAL A 97 -6.35 0.41 11.08
C VAL A 97 -5.04 0.26 10.29
N ALA A 98 -4.93 -0.76 9.44
CA ALA A 98 -3.75 -0.96 8.60
C ALA A 98 -3.49 0.26 7.69
N ALA A 99 -4.52 0.77 7.00
CA ALA A 99 -4.39 1.96 6.17
C ALA A 99 -3.95 3.20 6.97
N ALA A 100 -4.52 3.40 8.16
CA ALA A 100 -4.16 4.52 9.02
C ALA A 100 -2.70 4.43 9.50
N LEU A 101 -2.20 3.24 9.83
CA LEU A 101 -0.80 3.03 10.21
C LEU A 101 0.16 3.39 9.07
N ILE A 102 -0.16 2.99 7.84
CA ILE A 102 0.64 3.35 6.66
C ILE A 102 0.64 4.86 6.45
N LEU A 103 -0.53 5.49 6.45
CA LEU A 103 -0.68 6.92 6.16
C LEU A 103 0.01 7.81 7.20
N LYS A 104 0.14 7.37 8.45
CA LYS A 104 0.89 8.11 9.47
C LYS A 104 2.37 8.32 9.12
N HIS A 105 2.95 7.42 8.34
CA HIS A 105 4.34 7.51 7.91
C HIS A 105 4.52 8.29 6.62
N ILE A 106 3.45 8.84 6.02
CA ILE A 106 3.51 9.59 4.76
C ILE A 106 3.09 11.03 5.01
N VAL A 107 4.00 11.97 4.78
CA VAL A 107 3.75 13.39 4.99
C VAL A 107 3.99 14.20 3.70
N PRO A 108 3.26 15.30 3.48
CA PRO A 108 3.60 16.26 2.44
C PRO A 108 5.02 16.83 2.62
N SER A 109 5.76 16.95 1.52
CA SER A 109 7.09 17.58 1.52
C SER A 109 7.28 18.38 0.23
N GLY A 110 7.11 19.71 0.31
CA GLY A 110 7.01 20.58 -0.86
C GLY A 110 5.91 20.10 -1.82
N ASP A 111 6.26 19.97 -3.10
CA ASP A 111 5.36 19.43 -4.12
C ASP A 111 5.22 17.89 -4.07
N GLY A 112 6.07 17.22 -3.27
CA GLY A 112 6.14 15.77 -3.14
C GLY A 112 5.59 15.20 -1.84
N LEU A 113 6.01 13.98 -1.54
CA LEU A 113 5.73 13.24 -0.31
C LEU A 113 7.05 12.73 0.28
N ALA A 114 7.11 12.59 1.60
CA ALA A 114 8.24 12.01 2.32
C ALA A 114 7.77 10.95 3.33
N VAL A 115 8.70 10.10 3.75
CA VAL A 115 8.50 9.15 4.84
C VAL A 115 8.91 9.81 6.17
N THR A 116 8.13 9.60 7.22
CA THR A 116 8.46 10.04 8.60
C THR A 116 8.59 8.83 9.52
N ASP A 117 9.35 9.01 10.60
CA ASP A 117 9.44 8.11 11.75
C ASP A 117 8.15 8.09 12.58
#